data_AF-A0A6V7UTV4-F1
#
_entry.id   AF-A0A6V7UTV4-F1
#
_cell.length_a   1.000
_cell.length_b   1.000
_cell.length_c   1.000
_cell.angle_alpha   90.00
_cell.angle_beta   90.00
_cell.angle_gamma   90.00
#
_symmetry.space_group_name_H-M   'P 1'
#
loop_
_entity.id
_entity.type
_entity.pdbx_description
1 polymer ?
#
loop_
_entity_poly.entity_id
_entity_poly.type
_entity_poly.pdbx_seq_one_letter_code
_entity_poly.pdbx_strand_id
1 'polypeptide(L)'
;MLLKLSKISWGTHPDSFYGGSFQALPEDHGTTHISVIDKYGNAVSVTSTINLILGAQVMSESSGIIWNDQMDDFSSPGHPNYFGIPPSPSNFIKPGKRPMSSISPLIIFNKNDNSVISIGAAGGSTIISGVAGAAFHALWLDRNIKQAIDFPRFHNQLRPNFTQFEITMPNRYINSLKERGHIFKSEKKITVVTAVQRMSNGTIFANSDWRKGPESEPSGY
;
A
#
# COMPACT_ATOMS: atom_id res chain seq x y z
N MET A 1 12.77 -7.82 0.65
CA MET A 1 12.76 -9.30 0.72
C MET A 1 12.34 -9.82 -0.65
N LEU A 2 13.25 -10.36 -1.45
CA LEU A 2 12.91 -10.98 -2.73
C LEU A 2 12.36 -12.38 -2.45
N LEU A 3 11.12 -12.66 -2.86
CA LEU A 3 10.55 -14.00 -2.79
C LEU A 3 11.35 -14.93 -3.72
N LYS A 4 12.02 -15.93 -3.18
CA LYS A 4 12.65 -16.99 -3.99
C LYS A 4 11.53 -17.82 -4.62
N LEU A 5 11.55 -18.01 -5.95
CA LEU A 5 10.56 -18.83 -6.66
C LEU A 5 10.45 -20.25 -6.06
N SER A 6 11.54 -20.77 -5.48
CA SER A 6 11.57 -22.05 -4.77
C SER A 6 10.67 -22.12 -3.52
N LYS A 7 10.14 -20.99 -3.04
CA LYS A 7 9.22 -20.93 -1.89
C LYS A 7 7.74 -20.82 -2.31
N ILE A 8 7.45 -20.82 -3.61
CA ILE A 8 6.07 -20.89 -4.11
C ILE A 8 5.62 -22.35 -4.04
N SER A 9 4.52 -22.60 -3.33
CA SER A 9 3.95 -23.94 -3.18
C SER A 9 2.42 -23.87 -3.17
N TRP A 10 1.76 -25.03 -3.12
CA TRP A 10 0.29 -25.12 -3.11
C TRP A 10 -0.37 -24.82 -1.76
N GLY A 11 0.41 -24.62 -0.68
CA GLY A 11 -0.10 -24.41 0.67
C GLY A 11 0.53 -23.25 1.43
N THR A 12 -0.10 -22.88 2.53
CA THR A 12 0.39 -21.89 3.51
C THR A 12 1.44 -22.54 4.42
N HIS A 13 2.47 -21.76 4.77
CA HIS A 13 3.59 -22.21 5.60
C HIS A 13 3.76 -21.27 6.81
N PRO A 14 4.38 -21.73 7.91
CA PRO A 14 4.75 -20.86 9.02
C PRO A 14 5.80 -19.81 8.59
N ASP A 15 5.86 -18.69 9.30
CA ASP A 15 6.72 -17.55 8.92
C ASP A 15 8.21 -17.90 8.77
N SER A 16 8.66 -18.89 9.56
CA SER A 16 10.02 -19.44 9.51
C SER A 16 10.38 -20.02 8.13
N PHE A 17 9.40 -20.57 7.40
CA PHE A 17 9.59 -21.08 6.04
C PHE A 17 9.99 -19.97 5.08
N TYR A 18 9.37 -18.78 5.19
CA TYR A 18 9.66 -17.65 4.33
C TYR A 18 10.96 -16.92 4.72
N GLY A 19 11.43 -17.11 5.96
CA GLY A 19 12.68 -16.55 6.46
C GLY A 19 12.59 -15.07 6.83
N GLY A 20 11.37 -14.54 7.00
CA GLY A 20 11.16 -13.21 7.57
C GLY A 20 11.08 -13.31 9.09
N SER A 21 12.15 -12.94 9.77
CA SER A 21 12.24 -12.91 11.23
C SER A 21 12.17 -11.49 11.79
N PHE A 22 11.61 -10.54 11.04
CA PHE A 22 11.63 -9.13 11.41
C PHE A 22 10.24 -8.63 11.82
N GLN A 23 10.25 -7.60 12.68
CA GLN A 23 9.06 -6.88 13.08
C GLN A 23 8.34 -6.29 11.85
N ALA A 24 7.02 -6.41 11.85
CA ALA A 24 6.19 -5.67 10.92
C ALA A 24 6.19 -4.18 11.26
N LEU A 25 6.03 -3.34 10.25
CA LEU A 25 5.86 -1.91 10.47
C LEU A 25 4.59 -1.67 11.30
N PRO A 26 4.60 -0.69 12.23
CA PRO A 26 3.41 -0.26 12.93
C PRO A 26 2.32 0.21 11.95
N GLU A 27 1.08 0.25 12.44
CA GLU A 27 -0.06 0.74 11.66
C GLU A 27 0.07 2.25 11.45
N ASP A 28 0.13 2.70 10.18
CA ASP A 28 0.29 4.12 9.79
C ASP A 28 -0.94 4.64 9.03
N HIS A 29 -1.37 5.86 9.35
CA HIS A 29 -2.61 6.47 8.90
C HIS A 29 -2.56 7.97 8.54
N GLY A 30 -1.41 8.65 8.54
CA GLY A 30 -1.28 10.08 8.14
C GLY A 30 -0.66 10.29 6.76
N THR A 31 -0.66 9.24 5.94
CA THR A 31 -0.21 9.24 4.55
C THR A 31 -1.34 9.66 3.59
N THR A 32 -1.01 10.35 2.48
CA THR A 32 -1.93 10.65 1.37
C THR A 32 -1.25 10.46 0.02
N HIS A 33 -2.02 10.11 -1.02
CA HIS A 33 -1.53 9.97 -2.40
C HIS A 33 -2.33 10.83 -3.38
N ILE A 34 -1.64 11.44 -4.34
CA ILE A 34 -2.21 12.19 -5.46
C ILE A 34 -1.57 11.68 -6.76
N SER A 35 -2.42 11.51 -7.77
CA SER A 35 -2.03 11.14 -9.13
C SER A 35 -2.58 12.17 -10.12
N VAL A 36 -1.75 12.57 -11.07
CA VAL A 36 -2.07 13.61 -12.07
C VAL A 36 -1.60 13.15 -13.43
N ILE A 37 -2.41 13.42 -14.46
CA ILE A 37 -2.01 13.37 -15.87
C ILE A 37 -2.42 14.69 -16.51
N ASP A 38 -1.51 15.36 -17.21
CA ASP A 38 -1.81 16.60 -17.92
C ASP A 38 -2.29 16.34 -19.38
N LYS A 39 -2.69 17.42 -20.07
CA LYS A 39 -3.15 17.36 -21.46
C LYS A 39 -2.09 16.90 -22.46
N TYR A 40 -0.80 16.96 -22.09
CA TYR A 40 0.31 16.51 -22.92
C TYR A 40 0.67 15.04 -22.67
N GLY A 41 0.04 14.40 -21.67
CA GLY A 41 0.32 13.02 -21.26
C GLY A 41 1.46 12.91 -20.24
N ASN A 42 1.94 14.02 -19.66
CA ASN A 42 2.88 13.97 -18.56
C ASN A 42 2.14 13.46 -17.32
N ALA A 43 2.76 12.51 -16.60
CA ALA A 43 2.19 11.89 -15.42
C ALA A 43 3.00 12.24 -14.16
N VAL A 44 2.32 12.44 -13.03
CA VAL A 44 2.91 12.70 -11.72
C VAL A 44 2.21 11.83 -10.68
N SER A 45 3.00 11.06 -9.93
CA SER A 45 2.56 10.21 -8.83
C SER A 45 3.28 10.64 -7.55
N VAL A 46 2.53 11.15 -6.56
CA VAL A 46 3.10 11.71 -5.32
C VAL A 46 2.41 11.12 -4.11
N THR A 47 3.17 10.45 -3.26
CA THR A 47 2.75 10.08 -1.89
C THR A 47 3.47 10.99 -0.90
N SER A 48 2.72 11.61 0.00
CA SER A 48 3.23 12.47 1.07
C SER A 48 2.65 12.04 2.41
N THR A 49 3.38 12.28 3.50
CA THR A 49 2.98 11.82 4.83
C THR A 49 3.60 12.65 5.95
N ILE A 50 2.93 12.65 7.10
CA ILE A 50 3.50 13.04 8.39
C ILE A 50 3.67 11.82 9.32
N ASN A 51 3.68 10.62 8.74
CA ASN A 51 3.52 9.31 9.36
C ASN A 51 2.15 9.19 10.02
N LEU A 52 1.99 9.05 11.34
CA LEU A 52 0.68 8.75 11.94
C LEU A 52 -0.35 9.89 11.75
N ILE A 53 -1.62 9.65 12.09
CA ILE A 53 -2.65 10.70 12.08
C ILE A 53 -2.20 11.84 13.02
N LEU A 54 -2.08 13.04 12.46
CA LEU A 54 -1.55 14.24 13.12
C LEU A 54 -0.05 14.15 13.50
N GLY A 55 0.69 13.21 12.91
CA GLY A 55 2.13 13.01 13.09
C GLY A 55 2.52 12.93 14.57
N ALA A 56 3.49 13.72 14.98
CA ALA A 56 3.95 13.80 16.36
C ALA A 56 2.92 14.40 17.34
N GLN A 57 1.74 14.82 16.86
CA GLN A 57 0.72 15.55 17.63
C GLN A 57 1.26 16.85 18.22
N VAL A 58 2.33 17.39 17.62
CA VAL A 58 2.93 18.67 17.96
C VAL A 58 2.68 19.63 16.81
N MET A 59 2.14 20.81 17.11
CA MET A 59 1.98 21.91 16.18
C MET A 59 2.82 23.09 16.64
N SER A 60 3.56 23.71 15.73
CA SER A 60 4.24 24.97 16.00
C SER A 60 3.23 26.08 16.26
N GLU A 61 3.29 26.73 17.43
CA GLU A 61 2.39 27.84 17.77
C GLU A 61 2.58 29.05 16.85
N SER A 62 3.80 29.29 16.36
CA SER A 62 4.10 30.46 15.52
C SER A 62 3.78 30.26 14.04
N SER A 63 3.84 29.02 13.53
CA SER A 63 3.68 28.72 12.10
C SER A 63 2.49 27.83 11.76
N GLY A 64 1.86 27.19 12.74
CA GLY A 64 0.78 26.23 12.52
C GLY A 64 1.22 24.91 11.87
N ILE A 65 2.52 24.70 11.67
CA ILE A 65 3.04 23.46 11.07
C ILE A 65 2.89 22.30 12.06
N ILE A 66 2.24 21.23 11.62
CA ILE A 66 2.18 19.96 12.33
C ILE A 66 3.43 19.14 12.00
N TRP A 67 4.13 18.69 13.03
CA TRP A 67 5.38 17.93 12.88
C TRP A 67 5.08 16.45 12.62
N ASN A 68 5.90 15.82 11.78
CA ASN A 68 5.84 14.37 11.55
C ASN A 68 6.40 13.61 12.75
N ASP A 69 6.00 12.34 12.89
CA ASP A 69 6.63 11.35 13.76
C ASP A 69 7.35 10.25 12.97
N GLN A 70 7.94 10.58 11.82
CA GLN A 70 8.57 9.61 10.91
C GLN A 70 9.72 8.81 11.53
N MET A 71 10.22 9.23 12.69
CA MET A 71 11.19 8.44 13.45
C MET A 71 10.65 7.07 13.88
N ASP A 72 9.31 6.93 13.99
CA ASP A 72 8.62 5.67 14.32
C ASP A 72 8.81 4.58 13.24
N ASP A 73 9.03 4.96 11.98
CA ASP A 73 9.31 4.00 10.90
C ASP A 73 10.68 3.31 11.04
N PHE A 74 11.58 3.81 11.88
CA PHE A 74 12.84 3.10 12.17
C PHE A 74 12.61 1.91 13.09
N SER A 75 13.37 0.85 12.85
CA SER A 75 13.54 -0.21 13.84
C SER A 75 14.45 0.27 14.99
N SER A 76 14.13 -0.12 16.23
CA SER A 76 14.93 0.23 17.40
C SER A 76 15.57 -1.01 18.04
N PRO A 77 16.91 -1.04 18.27
CA PRO A 77 17.57 -2.14 18.98
C PRO A 77 16.97 -2.32 20.38
N GLY A 78 16.78 -3.57 20.81
CA GLY A 78 16.37 -3.86 22.20
C GLY A 78 14.87 -3.76 22.49
N HIS A 79 14.03 -3.47 21.50
CA HIS A 79 12.57 -3.60 21.60
C HIS A 79 12.04 -4.80 20.79
N PRO A 80 12.33 -6.06 21.20
CA PRO A 80 11.61 -7.20 20.65
C PRO A 80 10.14 -7.12 21.08
N ASN A 81 9.22 -7.56 20.22
CA ASN A 81 7.81 -7.62 20.60
C ASN A 81 7.59 -8.66 21.72
N TYR A 82 6.37 -8.73 22.25
CA TYR A 82 5.94 -9.68 23.31
C TYR A 82 6.33 -11.15 23.05
N PHE A 83 6.64 -11.52 21.81
CA PHE A 83 7.02 -12.88 21.39
C PHE A 83 8.50 -13.03 21.01
N GLY A 84 9.36 -12.06 21.34
CA GLY A 84 10.82 -12.18 21.19
C GLY A 84 11.35 -11.97 19.76
N ILE A 85 10.57 -11.38 18.85
CA ILE A 85 11.00 -11.18 17.45
C ILE A 85 11.94 -9.98 17.33
N PRO A 86 13.13 -10.12 16.70
CA PRO A 86 14.12 -9.06 16.64
C PRO A 86 13.76 -7.95 15.63
N PRO A 87 14.10 -6.69 15.95
CA PRO A 87 13.90 -5.54 15.07
C PRO A 87 14.87 -5.61 13.87
N SER A 88 14.57 -4.92 12.75
CA SER A 88 15.35 -5.01 11.52
C SER A 88 16.64 -4.16 11.59
N PRO A 89 17.86 -4.75 11.62
CA PRO A 89 19.09 -3.97 11.77
C PRO A 89 19.37 -3.04 10.59
N SER A 90 18.94 -3.42 9.39
CA SER A 90 19.07 -2.59 8.19
C SER A 90 18.25 -1.30 8.29
N ASN A 91 17.25 -1.26 9.17
CA ASN A 91 16.39 -0.10 9.41
C ASN A 91 16.61 0.52 10.81
N PHE A 92 17.79 0.33 11.42
CA PHE A 92 18.12 1.05 12.66
C PHE A 92 18.40 2.54 12.43
N ILE A 93 18.09 3.34 13.45
CA ILE A 93 18.33 4.79 13.52
C ILE A 93 19.83 5.08 13.37
N LYS A 94 20.17 6.01 12.48
CA LYS A 94 21.50 6.62 12.35
C LYS A 94 21.35 8.09 11.94
N PRO A 95 22.23 9.00 12.37
CA PRO A 95 22.19 10.40 11.94
C PRO A 95 22.18 10.52 10.41
N GLY A 96 21.29 11.37 9.88
CA GLY A 96 21.15 11.62 8.44
C GLY A 96 20.55 10.46 7.62
N LYS A 97 20.26 9.30 8.23
CA LYS A 97 19.61 8.18 7.54
C LYS A 97 18.12 8.47 7.36
N ARG A 98 17.53 7.91 6.29
CA ARG A 98 16.09 7.91 6.06
C ARG A 98 15.47 6.59 6.53
N PRO A 99 14.32 6.61 7.21
CA PRO A 99 13.62 5.39 7.59
C PRO A 99 13.08 4.66 6.36
N MET A 100 12.87 3.35 6.50
CA MET A 100 12.17 2.56 5.49
C MET A 100 10.71 3.00 5.39
N SER A 101 10.18 3.10 4.18
CA SER A 101 8.79 3.49 3.96
C SER A 101 8.07 2.50 3.04
N SER A 102 6.78 2.33 3.28
CA SER A 102 5.90 1.53 2.42
C SER A 102 5.36 2.30 1.21
N ILE A 103 5.61 3.62 1.12
CA ILE A 103 5.11 4.45 0.01
C ILE A 103 5.56 3.87 -1.34
N SER A 104 4.59 3.73 -2.25
CA SER A 104 4.79 3.12 -3.56
C SER A 104 4.16 3.96 -4.67
N PRO A 105 4.60 5.22 -4.89
CA PRO A 105 4.15 6.01 -6.03
C PRO A 105 4.73 5.43 -7.34
N LEU A 106 3.86 5.08 -8.28
CA LEU A 106 4.23 4.46 -9.55
C LEU A 106 3.66 5.24 -10.74
N ILE A 107 4.46 5.28 -11.81
CA ILE A 107 4.02 5.63 -13.16
C ILE A 107 4.29 4.40 -14.03
N ILE A 108 3.24 3.88 -14.66
CA ILE A 108 3.30 2.72 -15.53
C ILE A 108 2.94 3.20 -16.93
N PHE A 109 3.82 3.00 -17.91
CA PHE A 109 3.59 3.46 -19.28
C PHE A 109 3.85 2.33 -20.28
N ASN A 110 3.00 2.26 -21.31
CA ASN A 110 3.19 1.36 -22.42
C ASN A 110 3.91 2.10 -23.57
N LYS A 111 5.07 1.57 -23.96
CA LYS A 111 5.92 2.13 -25.03
C LYS A 111 5.29 2.05 -26.42
N ASN A 112 4.32 1.16 -26.63
CA ASN A 112 3.78 0.89 -27.96
C ASN A 112 2.55 1.74 -28.29
N ASP A 113 1.74 2.10 -27.29
CA ASP A 113 0.45 2.78 -27.49
C ASP A 113 0.31 4.09 -26.68
N ASN A 114 1.36 4.50 -25.97
CA ASN A 114 1.42 5.70 -25.12
C ASN A 114 0.36 5.76 -24.00
N SER A 115 -0.26 4.63 -23.65
CA SER A 115 -1.10 4.55 -22.44
C SER A 115 -0.23 4.73 -21.18
N VAL A 116 -0.79 5.41 -20.19
CA VAL A 116 -0.08 5.71 -18.94
C VAL A 116 -1.03 5.64 -17.75
N ILE A 117 -0.54 5.09 -16.64
CA ILE A 117 -1.21 5.03 -15.35
C ILE A 117 -0.30 5.72 -14.33
N SER A 118 -0.82 6.76 -13.69
CA SER A 118 -0.29 7.25 -12.41
C SER A 118 -1.09 6.61 -11.29
N ILE A 119 -0.42 5.94 -10.36
CA ILE A 119 -1.05 5.23 -9.25
C ILE A 119 -0.18 5.28 -8.00
N GLY A 120 -0.83 5.27 -6.85
CA GLY A 120 -0.19 5.08 -5.55
C GLY A 120 -1.24 5.04 -4.46
N ALA A 121 -0.80 5.00 -3.21
CA ALA A 121 -1.72 4.79 -2.10
C ALA A 121 -1.24 5.36 -0.77
N ALA A 122 -2.16 5.34 0.19
CA ALA A 122 -1.97 5.60 1.61
C ALA A 122 -2.52 4.45 2.47
N GLY A 123 -1.93 4.24 3.65
CA GLY A 123 -2.37 3.20 4.61
C GLY A 123 -1.24 2.31 5.13
N GLY A 124 -0.10 2.90 5.49
CA GLY A 124 1.04 2.20 6.09
C GLY A 124 1.52 0.98 5.30
N SER A 125 1.72 -0.14 5.99
CA SER A 125 2.20 -1.39 5.41
C SER A 125 1.33 -1.94 4.27
N THR A 126 0.05 -1.54 4.23
CA THR A 126 -0.90 -2.01 3.22
C THR A 126 -0.72 -1.33 1.86
N ILE A 127 0.04 -0.22 1.79
CA ILE A 127 0.29 0.54 0.54
C ILE A 127 0.83 -0.37 -0.56
N ILE A 128 1.83 -1.18 -0.26
CA ILE A 128 2.52 -2.03 -1.24
C ILE A 128 1.52 -2.99 -1.89
N SER A 129 0.74 -3.73 -1.09
CA SER A 129 -0.26 -4.67 -1.61
C SER A 129 -1.43 -3.98 -2.29
N GLY A 130 -1.85 -2.80 -1.80
CA GLY A 130 -2.96 -2.05 -2.39
C GLY A 130 -2.62 -1.54 -3.79
N VAL A 131 -1.43 -0.95 -3.95
CA VAL A 131 -0.93 -0.51 -5.27
C VAL A 131 -0.71 -1.71 -6.18
N ALA A 132 -0.05 -2.77 -5.71
CA ALA A 132 0.19 -3.96 -6.51
C ALA A 132 -1.11 -4.64 -6.96
N GLY A 133 -2.11 -4.74 -6.07
CA GLY A 133 -3.41 -5.30 -6.39
C GLY A 133 -4.17 -4.47 -7.43
N ALA A 134 -4.27 -3.16 -7.23
CA ALA A 134 -4.94 -2.28 -8.18
C ALA A 134 -4.23 -2.28 -9.55
N ALA A 135 -2.91 -2.22 -9.58
CA ALA A 135 -2.13 -2.33 -10.81
C ALA A 135 -2.33 -3.70 -11.49
N PHE A 136 -2.36 -4.79 -10.72
CA PHE A 136 -2.62 -6.13 -11.26
C PHE A 136 -3.99 -6.22 -11.94
N HIS A 137 -5.03 -5.69 -11.28
CA HIS A 137 -6.37 -5.63 -11.86
C HIS A 137 -6.40 -4.81 -13.16
N ALA A 138 -5.73 -3.65 -13.19
CA ALA A 138 -5.71 -2.77 -14.34
C ALA A 138 -4.92 -3.34 -15.53
N LEU A 139 -3.81 -4.05 -15.27
CA LEU A 139 -2.89 -4.51 -16.31
C LEU A 139 -3.17 -5.93 -16.80
N TRP A 140 -3.63 -6.84 -15.94
CA TRP A 140 -3.78 -8.26 -16.28
C TRP A 140 -5.22 -8.75 -16.32
N LEU A 141 -6.16 -8.05 -15.69
CA LEU A 141 -7.57 -8.48 -15.59
C LEU A 141 -8.52 -7.62 -16.43
N ASP A 142 -7.98 -6.86 -17.38
CA ASP A 142 -8.72 -6.00 -18.33
C ASP A 142 -9.75 -5.08 -17.63
N ARG A 143 -9.35 -4.52 -16.48
CA ARG A 143 -10.20 -3.60 -15.71
C ARG A 143 -9.75 -2.17 -15.92
N ASN A 144 -10.70 -1.25 -16.02
CA ASN A 144 -10.35 0.17 -15.89
C ASN A 144 -9.98 0.52 -14.44
N ILE A 145 -9.35 1.67 -14.23
CA ILE A 145 -8.81 2.04 -12.91
C ILE A 145 -9.88 2.14 -11.81
N LYS A 146 -11.13 2.49 -12.16
CA LYS A 146 -12.25 2.50 -11.22
C LYS A 146 -12.58 1.09 -10.73
N GLN A 147 -12.78 0.16 -11.66
CA GLN A 147 -13.05 -1.24 -11.33
C GLN A 147 -11.89 -1.91 -10.59
N ALA A 148 -10.65 -1.51 -10.88
CA ALA A 148 -9.46 -2.02 -10.21
C ALA A 148 -9.35 -1.54 -8.76
N ILE A 149 -9.61 -0.24 -8.52
CA ILE A 149 -9.53 0.36 -7.18
C ILE A 149 -10.72 -0.05 -6.31
N ASP A 150 -11.92 -0.12 -6.88
CA ASP A 150 -13.16 -0.43 -6.13
C ASP A 150 -13.24 -1.93 -5.76
N PHE A 151 -12.46 -2.79 -6.41
CA PHE A 151 -12.45 -4.22 -6.08
C PHE A 151 -11.99 -4.46 -4.63
N PRO A 152 -12.59 -5.41 -3.90
CA PRO A 152 -12.18 -5.75 -2.54
C PRO A 152 -10.72 -6.25 -2.48
N ARG A 153 -10.00 -5.94 -1.41
CA ARG A 153 -8.56 -6.20 -1.28
C ARG A 153 -8.24 -7.32 -0.30
N PHE A 154 -7.11 -7.97 -0.57
CA PHE A 154 -6.37 -8.79 0.38
C PHE A 154 -5.08 -8.06 0.77
N HIS A 155 -4.61 -8.28 2.00
CA HIS A 155 -3.29 -7.87 2.44
C HIS A 155 -2.65 -8.97 3.29
N ASN A 156 -1.37 -9.26 3.05
CA ASN A 156 -0.57 -10.12 3.91
C ASN A 156 0.87 -9.61 3.88
N GLN A 157 1.46 -9.46 5.05
CA GLN A 157 2.79 -8.89 5.26
C GLN A 157 3.71 -9.86 6.01
N LEU A 158 3.43 -11.16 5.91
CA LEU A 158 4.09 -12.27 6.59
C LEU A 158 3.88 -12.29 8.11
N ARG A 159 4.26 -11.22 8.81
CA ARG A 159 4.04 -11.05 10.25
C ARG A 159 3.11 -9.86 10.47
N PRO A 160 2.03 -9.98 11.25
CA PRO A 160 1.48 -11.22 11.84
C PRO A 160 1.00 -12.22 10.76
N ASN A 161 0.99 -13.51 11.10
CA ASN A 161 0.68 -14.61 10.15
C ASN A 161 -0.82 -14.80 9.92
N PHE A 162 -1.44 -13.78 9.34
CA PHE A 162 -2.79 -13.86 8.81
C PHE A 162 -2.90 -13.01 7.54
N THR A 163 -3.85 -13.37 6.69
CA THR A 163 -4.26 -12.56 5.54
C THR A 163 -5.44 -11.70 5.94
N GLN A 164 -5.30 -10.37 5.84
CA GLN A 164 -6.41 -9.45 5.94
C GLN A 164 -7.23 -9.49 4.65
N PHE A 165 -8.55 -9.36 4.78
CA PHE A 165 -9.44 -9.24 3.63
C PHE A 165 -10.58 -8.27 3.94
N GLU A 166 -11.06 -7.56 2.92
CA GLU A 166 -12.21 -6.68 3.09
C GLU A 166 -13.53 -7.46 3.15
N ILE A 167 -14.46 -7.05 4.01
CA ILE A 167 -15.75 -7.74 4.21
C ILE A 167 -16.60 -7.92 2.94
N THR A 168 -16.35 -7.12 1.90
CA THR A 168 -17.04 -7.20 0.60
C THR A 168 -16.41 -8.22 -0.34
N MET A 169 -15.32 -8.88 0.05
CA MET A 169 -14.63 -9.89 -0.73
C MET A 169 -15.54 -11.10 -1.00
N PRO A 170 -15.68 -11.56 -2.26
CA PRO A 170 -16.47 -12.75 -2.56
C PRO A 170 -15.97 -14.00 -1.83
N ASN A 171 -16.88 -14.70 -1.14
CA ASN A 171 -16.59 -15.89 -0.33
C ASN A 171 -15.84 -16.99 -1.10
N ARG A 172 -16.03 -17.11 -2.42
CA ARG A 172 -15.31 -18.08 -3.25
C ARG A 172 -13.78 -17.94 -3.14
N TYR A 173 -13.26 -16.72 -3.06
CA TYR A 173 -11.82 -16.47 -2.95
C TYR A 173 -11.31 -16.81 -1.56
N ILE A 174 -12.09 -16.43 -0.54
CA ILE A 174 -11.77 -16.73 0.86
C ILE A 174 -11.73 -18.25 1.07
N ASN A 175 -12.74 -18.98 0.59
CA ASN A 175 -12.83 -20.43 0.74
C ASN A 175 -11.67 -21.14 0.03
N SER A 176 -11.36 -20.76 -1.22
CA SER A 176 -10.25 -21.34 -1.97
C SER A 176 -8.88 -21.14 -1.29
N LEU A 177 -8.68 -19.99 -0.62
CA LEU A 177 -7.47 -19.74 0.14
C LEU A 177 -7.47 -20.42 1.52
N LYS A 178 -8.63 -20.56 2.18
CA LYS A 178 -8.78 -21.35 3.41
C LYS A 178 -8.42 -22.82 3.19
N GLU A 179 -8.84 -23.40 2.07
CA GLU A 179 -8.48 -24.76 1.65
C GLU A 179 -6.95 -24.94 1.50
N ARG A 180 -6.23 -23.85 1.23
CA ARG A 180 -4.76 -23.82 1.17
C ARG A 180 -4.10 -23.47 2.51
N GLY A 181 -4.87 -23.41 3.60
CA GLY A 181 -4.38 -23.17 4.95
C GLY A 181 -4.21 -21.69 5.35
N HIS A 182 -4.73 -20.74 4.57
CA HIS A 182 -4.66 -19.32 4.96
C HIS A 182 -5.53 -19.02 6.18
N ILE A 183 -4.94 -18.35 7.17
CA ILE A 183 -5.64 -17.79 8.32
C ILE A 183 -6.10 -16.38 7.96
N PHE A 184 -7.33 -16.01 8.30
CA PHE A 184 -7.92 -14.74 7.87
C PHE A 184 -8.30 -13.81 9.03
N LYS A 185 -8.16 -12.50 8.78
CA LYS A 185 -8.73 -11.41 9.59
C LYS A 185 -9.57 -10.52 8.68
N SER A 186 -10.84 -10.32 9.01
CA SER A 186 -11.70 -9.42 8.24
C SER A 186 -11.43 -7.96 8.61
N GLU A 187 -11.40 -7.09 7.61
CA GLU A 187 -11.28 -5.64 7.77
C GLU A 187 -12.42 -4.92 7.04
N LYS A 188 -12.83 -3.75 7.53
CA LYS A 188 -13.86 -2.95 6.85
C LYS A 188 -13.32 -2.33 5.56
N LYS A 189 -12.09 -1.83 5.62
CA LYS A 189 -11.39 -1.11 4.55
C LYS A 189 -9.90 -1.42 4.66
N ILE A 190 -9.24 -1.64 3.53
CA ILE A 190 -7.79 -1.87 3.44
C ILE A 190 -7.24 -0.88 2.41
N THR A 191 -6.31 -0.01 2.86
CA THR A 191 -5.62 0.97 2.01
C THR A 191 -6.56 2.01 1.37
N VAL A 192 -5.98 3.12 0.92
CA VAL A 192 -6.62 4.13 0.08
C VAL A 192 -5.78 4.32 -1.17
N VAL A 193 -6.27 3.90 -2.33
CA VAL A 193 -5.57 4.00 -3.63
C VAL A 193 -6.17 5.13 -4.46
N THR A 194 -5.34 6.03 -4.97
CA THR A 194 -5.76 7.05 -5.94
C THR A 194 -4.97 6.85 -7.24
N ALA A 195 -5.64 7.02 -8.38
CA ALA A 195 -5.01 6.82 -9.67
C ALA A 195 -5.71 7.57 -10.81
N VAL A 196 -4.94 7.86 -11.85
CA VAL A 196 -5.41 8.37 -13.14
C VAL A 196 -4.77 7.53 -14.24
N GLN A 197 -5.57 7.11 -15.21
CA GLN A 197 -5.18 6.30 -16.36
C GLN A 197 -5.58 7.05 -17.63
N ARG A 198 -4.64 7.21 -18.55
CA ARG A 198 -4.89 7.64 -19.93
C ARG A 198 -4.71 6.45 -20.87
N MET A 199 -5.77 6.13 -21.60
CA MET A 199 -5.79 5.06 -22.60
C MET A 199 -5.17 5.54 -23.91
N SER A 200 -4.82 4.59 -24.79
CA SER A 200 -4.23 4.87 -26.11
C SER A 200 -5.15 5.68 -27.04
N ASN A 201 -6.47 5.55 -26.89
CA ASN A 201 -7.47 6.33 -27.61
C ASN A 201 -7.70 7.75 -27.01
N GLY A 202 -6.95 8.12 -25.97
CA GLY A 202 -7.07 9.41 -25.29
C GLY A 202 -8.11 9.47 -24.18
N THR A 203 -8.93 8.42 -23.97
CA THR A 203 -9.88 8.37 -22.85
C THR A 203 -9.13 8.38 -21.51
N ILE A 204 -9.59 9.20 -20.57
CA ILE A 204 -9.03 9.29 -19.22
C ILE A 204 -10.02 8.69 -18.22
N PHE A 205 -9.52 7.80 -17.36
CA PHE A 205 -10.21 7.32 -16.18
C PHE A 205 -9.46 7.81 -14.95
N ALA A 206 -10.17 8.44 -14.02
CA ALA A 206 -9.62 8.82 -12.72
C ALA A 206 -10.49 8.18 -11.63
N ASN A 207 -9.87 7.71 -10.55
CA ASN A 207 -10.60 7.22 -9.39
C ASN A 207 -9.86 7.61 -8.11
N SER A 208 -10.64 8.14 -7.18
CA SER A 208 -10.25 8.32 -5.80
C SER A 208 -10.97 7.26 -4.97
N ASP A 209 -10.28 6.67 -4.00
CA ASP A 209 -10.82 5.54 -3.25
C ASP A 209 -12.03 5.95 -2.40
N TRP A 210 -13.19 5.32 -2.64
CA TRP A 210 -14.38 5.49 -1.81
C TRP A 210 -14.13 5.15 -0.33
N ARG A 211 -13.08 4.37 -0.05
CA ARG A 211 -12.68 4.03 1.33
C ARG A 211 -12.27 5.26 2.14
N LYS A 212 -11.73 6.31 1.50
CA LYS A 212 -11.35 7.54 2.21
C LYS A 212 -12.58 8.34 2.63
N GLY A 213 -13.56 8.47 1.74
CA GLY A 213 -14.81 9.19 1.96
C GLY A 213 -15.24 9.97 0.72
N PRO A 214 -16.50 10.46 0.68
CA PRO A 214 -17.06 11.19 -0.46
C PRO A 214 -16.41 12.56 -0.70
N GLU A 215 -15.66 13.08 0.26
CA GLU A 215 -14.87 14.30 0.10
C GLU A 215 -13.66 14.13 -0.83
N SER A 216 -13.30 12.88 -1.13
CA SER A 216 -12.17 12.54 -1.99
C SER A 216 -12.69 12.09 -3.35
N GLU A 217 -12.85 13.02 -4.29
CA GLU A 217 -13.32 12.76 -5.65
C GLU A 217 -12.28 13.22 -6.70
N PRO A 218 -12.13 12.51 -7.83
CA PRO A 218 -11.29 12.97 -8.92
C PRO A 218 -11.93 14.17 -9.64
N SER A 219 -11.10 14.99 -10.29
CA SER A 219 -11.55 16.11 -11.12
C SER A 219 -10.61 16.31 -12.31
N GLY A 220 -11.11 16.88 -13.40
CA GLY A 220 -10.37 17.10 -14.64
C GLY A 220 -11.21 17.80 -15.72
N TYR A 221 -10.60 18.04 -16.87
CA TYR A 221 -11.20 18.65 -18.06
C TYR A 221 -10.71 17.98 -19.35
#